data_AF-L8X1D0-F1
#
_entry.id   AF-L8X1D0-F1
#
_cell.length_a   1.000
_cell.length_b   1.000
_cell.length_c   1.000
_cell.angle_alpha   90.00
_cell.angle_beta   90.00
_cell.angle_gamma   90.00
#
_symmetry.space_group_name_H-M   'P 1'
#
loop_
_entity.id
_entity.type
_entity.pdbx_description
1 polymer ?
#
loop_
_entity_poly.entity_id
_entity_poly.type
_entity_poly.pdbx_seq_one_letter_code
_entity_poly.pdbx_strand_id
1 'polypeptide(L)'
;MFQDEIKTLKRLGVQSVVQVLLQIMNFAMVISTGLMVWKGLGLATNTESPIVVVLSGSMEPAFYRGDLLFLTNFPNVPYQIGDITVYKIPGQDIPIVHRVLETHTQNASLPTEQLLLTKGDNNSLDDIELYRGLRWLERKHIVGKVQG
;
A
#
# COMPACT_ATOMS: atom_id res chain seq x y z
N MET A 1 18.13 -59.19 -16.13
CA MET A 1 18.82 -58.25 -17.04
C MET A 1 17.83 -57.22 -17.61
N PHE A 2 16.96 -57.53 -18.59
CA PHE A 2 16.00 -56.54 -19.14
C PHE A 2 14.96 -55.99 -18.14
N GLN A 3 14.49 -56.80 -17.20
CA GLN A 3 13.54 -56.37 -16.16
C GLN A 3 14.15 -55.35 -15.18
N ASP A 4 15.46 -55.45 -14.95
CA ASP A 4 16.21 -54.58 -14.02
C ASP A 4 16.51 -53.22 -14.69
N GLU A 5 16.74 -53.22 -16.01
CA GLU A 5 16.85 -52.00 -16.83
C GLU A 5 15.53 -51.22 -16.89
N ILE A 6 14.39 -51.91 -17.03
CA ILE A 6 13.07 -51.25 -17.03
C ILE A 6 12.77 -50.62 -15.65
N LYS A 7 13.13 -51.29 -14.55
CA LYS A 7 12.96 -50.75 -13.19
C LYS A 7 13.86 -49.54 -12.94
N THR A 8 15.10 -49.57 -13.42
CA THR A 8 16.03 -48.43 -13.31
C THR A 8 15.56 -47.25 -14.16
N LEU A 9 15.10 -47.47 -15.39
CA LEU A 9 14.54 -46.41 -16.24
C LEU A 9 13.31 -45.74 -15.61
N LYS A 10 12.38 -46.53 -15.05
CA LYS A 10 11.21 -45.99 -14.32
C LYS A 10 11.62 -45.21 -13.08
N ARG A 11 12.64 -45.68 -12.33
CA ARG A 11 13.16 -44.99 -11.14
C ARG A 11 13.80 -43.65 -11.51
N LEU A 12 14.56 -43.59 -12.60
CA LEU A 12 15.15 -42.36 -13.11
C LEU A 12 14.08 -41.37 -13.55
N GLY A 13 13.05 -41.82 -14.27
CA GLY A 13 11.90 -40.98 -14.66
C GLY A 13 11.16 -40.40 -13.46
N VAL A 14 10.89 -41.21 -12.43
CA VAL A 14 10.25 -40.76 -11.18
C VAL A 14 11.13 -39.76 -10.44
N GLN A 15 12.44 -39.99 -10.36
CA GLN A 15 13.38 -39.06 -9.73
C GLN A 15 13.43 -37.71 -10.46
N SER A 16 13.44 -37.69 -11.79
CA SER A 16 13.37 -36.46 -12.57
C SER A 16 12.06 -35.70 -12.34
N VAL A 17 10.92 -36.39 -12.28
CA VAL A 17 9.61 -35.77 -11.97
C VAL A 17 9.61 -35.16 -10.56
N VAL A 18 10.14 -35.89 -9.57
CA VAL A 18 10.28 -35.37 -8.21
C VAL A 18 11.18 -34.14 -8.16
N GLN A 19 12.31 -34.13 -8.89
CA GLN A 19 13.20 -32.97 -8.97
C GLN A 19 12.51 -31.75 -9.57
N VAL A 20 11.77 -31.93 -10.67
CA VAL A 20 10.98 -30.84 -11.28
C VAL A 20 9.92 -30.33 -10.31
N LEU A 21 9.22 -31.21 -9.60
CA LEU A 21 8.23 -30.82 -8.60
C LEU A 21 8.86 -30.01 -7.45
N LEU A 22 10.01 -30.45 -6.94
CA LEU A 22 10.75 -29.73 -5.90
C LEU A 22 11.22 -28.36 -6.40
N GLN A 23 11.65 -28.25 -7.66
CA GLN A 23 12.03 -26.97 -8.25
C GLN A 23 10.84 -26.01 -8.33
N ILE A 24 9.67 -26.49 -8.80
CA ILE A 24 8.43 -25.71 -8.82
C ILE A 24 8.05 -25.27 -7.40
N MET A 25 8.15 -26.17 -6.41
CA MET A 25 7.87 -25.87 -5.02
C MET A 25 8.82 -24.79 -4.46
N ASN A 26 10.12 -24.85 -4.78
CA ASN A 26 11.08 -23.82 -4.38
C ASN A 26 10.73 -22.45 -4.98
N PHE A 27 10.38 -22.39 -6.27
CA PHE A 27 9.93 -21.15 -6.89
C PHE A 27 8.65 -20.62 -6.23
N ALA A 28 7.67 -21.50 -5.97
CA ALA A 28 6.45 -21.13 -5.27
C ALA A 28 6.73 -20.61 -3.85
N MET A 29 7.69 -21.20 -3.15
CA MET A 29 8.10 -20.77 -1.81
C MET A 29 8.72 -19.37 -1.85
N VAL A 30 9.64 -19.09 -2.78
CA VAL A 30 10.24 -17.76 -2.93
C VAL A 30 9.17 -16.70 -3.22
N ILE A 31 8.26 -16.95 -4.16
CA ILE A 31 7.17 -16.01 -4.48
C ILE A 31 6.26 -15.81 -3.27
N SER A 32 5.90 -16.90 -2.59
CA SER A 32 5.05 -16.86 -1.38
C SER A 32 5.70 -16.03 -0.27
N THR A 33 7.01 -16.19 -0.03
CA THR A 33 7.71 -15.39 0.99
C THR A 33 7.66 -13.89 0.71
N GLY A 34 7.85 -13.47 -0.55
CA GLY A 34 7.71 -12.07 -0.94
C GLY A 34 6.29 -11.53 -0.69
N LEU A 35 5.26 -12.30 -1.08
CA LEU A 35 3.86 -11.94 -0.85
C LEU A 35 3.51 -11.89 0.64
N MET A 36 4.03 -12.83 1.44
CA MET A 36 3.85 -12.84 2.89
C MET A 36 4.50 -11.63 3.56
N VAL A 37 5.70 -11.22 3.13
CA VAL A 37 6.34 -10.00 3.63
C VAL A 37 5.50 -8.77 3.27
N TRP A 38 5.03 -8.66 2.04
CA TRP A 38 4.19 -7.53 1.61
C TRP A 38 2.88 -7.45 2.41
N LYS A 39 2.17 -8.58 2.54
CA LYS A 39 0.92 -8.63 3.33
C LYS A 39 1.15 -8.47 4.82
N GLY A 40 2.23 -9.03 5.36
CA GLY A 40 2.64 -8.82 6.75
C GLY A 40 2.90 -7.35 7.05
N LEU A 41 3.58 -6.63 6.14
CA LEU A 41 3.83 -5.20 6.28
C LEU A 41 2.53 -4.40 6.21
N GLY A 42 1.62 -4.72 5.28
CA GLY A 42 0.32 -4.06 5.20
C GLY A 42 -0.53 -4.25 6.45
N LEU A 43 -0.53 -5.46 7.03
CA LEU A 43 -1.21 -5.74 8.31
C LEU A 43 -0.57 -4.98 9.48
N ALA A 44 0.77 -4.95 9.56
CA ALA A 44 1.49 -4.26 10.64
C ALA A 44 1.26 -2.74 10.63
N THR A 45 1.15 -2.15 9.43
CA THR A 45 0.96 -0.71 9.23
C THR A 45 -0.51 -0.30 9.08
N ASN A 46 -1.42 -1.28 9.10
CA ASN A 46 -2.85 -1.13 8.83
C ASN A 46 -3.18 -0.39 7.52
N THR A 47 -2.40 -0.63 6.47
CA THR A 47 -2.64 -0.03 5.14
C THR A 47 -2.53 -1.06 4.03
N GLU A 48 -3.32 -0.86 2.96
CA GLU A 48 -3.30 -1.73 1.79
C GLU A 48 -2.01 -1.59 0.97
N SER A 49 -1.36 -0.43 1.06
CA SER A 49 -0.13 -0.09 0.34
C SER A 49 0.86 0.57 1.29
N PRO A 50 1.65 -0.20 2.06
CA PRO A 50 2.60 0.34 3.04
C PRO A 50 3.73 1.15 2.42
N ILE A 51 4.01 0.94 1.13
CA ILE A 51 5.03 1.67 0.38
C ILE A 51 4.37 2.23 -0.88
N VAL A 52 4.53 3.53 -1.13
CA VAL A 52 4.06 4.20 -2.35
C VAL A 52 5.16 5.10 -2.90
N VAL A 53 5.03 5.48 -4.18
CA VAL A 53 5.96 6.38 -4.87
C VAL A 53 5.28 7.68 -5.24
N VAL A 54 5.99 8.80 -5.12
CA VAL A 54 5.50 10.12 -5.50
C VAL A 54 5.50 10.26 -7.03
N LEU A 55 4.32 10.55 -7.59
CA LEU A 55 4.10 10.60 -9.05
C LEU A 55 4.15 12.04 -9.62
N SER A 56 3.91 13.06 -8.80
CA SER A 56 3.78 14.46 -9.22
C SER A 56 4.65 15.40 -8.37
N GLY A 57 4.81 16.65 -8.82
CA GLY A 57 5.53 17.70 -8.09
C GLY A 57 4.63 18.59 -7.22
N SER A 58 3.40 18.14 -6.87
CA SER A 58 2.46 18.94 -6.07
C SER A 58 2.88 19.06 -4.61
N MET A 59 3.80 18.21 -4.15
CA MET A 59 4.35 18.20 -2.80
C MET A 59 5.74 18.84 -2.69
N GLU A 60 6.23 19.50 -3.74
CA GLU A 60 7.50 20.23 -3.66
C GLU A 60 7.38 21.44 -2.72
N PRO A 61 8.39 21.72 -1.87
CA PRO A 61 9.71 21.11 -1.80
C PRO A 61 9.82 19.91 -0.83
N ALA A 62 8.73 19.50 -0.18
CA ALA A 62 8.77 18.44 0.84
C ALA A 62 9.06 17.05 0.24
N PHE A 63 8.48 16.76 -0.92
CA PHE A 63 8.72 15.53 -1.67
C PHE A 63 8.88 15.79 -3.16
N TYR A 64 9.76 15.03 -3.78
CA TYR A 64 10.04 15.06 -5.21
C TYR A 64 9.54 13.78 -5.90
N ARG A 65 9.34 13.88 -7.21
CA ARG A 65 8.93 12.72 -8.02
C ARG A 65 9.96 11.60 -7.90
N GLY A 66 9.47 10.39 -7.65
CA GLY A 66 10.31 9.21 -7.42
C GLY A 66 10.63 8.92 -5.96
N ASP A 67 10.30 9.82 -5.03
CA ASP A 67 10.47 9.56 -3.60
C ASP A 67 9.57 8.40 -3.15
N LEU A 68 10.13 7.54 -2.30
CA LEU A 68 9.42 6.43 -1.67
C LEU A 68 8.87 6.87 -0.32
N LEU A 69 7.57 6.67 -0.11
CA LEU A 69 6.88 7.02 1.12
C LEU A 69 6.42 5.75 1.83
N PHE A 70 6.68 5.71 3.14
CA PHE A 70 6.18 4.66 4.02
C PHE A 70 4.89 5.12 4.69
N LEU A 71 3.84 4.31 4.58
CA LEU A 71 2.50 4.65 5.04
C LEU A 71 2.11 3.83 6.26
N THR A 72 1.35 4.48 7.15
CA THR A 72 0.67 3.84 8.29
C THR A 72 -0.73 4.40 8.44
N ASN A 73 -1.69 3.61 8.92
CA ASN A 73 -3.07 4.08 9.11
C ASN A 73 -3.69 3.50 10.39
N PHE A 74 -3.15 3.84 11.55
CA PHE A 74 -3.63 3.28 12.82
C PHE A 74 -4.97 3.88 13.26
N PRO A 75 -6.04 3.08 13.47
CA PRO A 75 -7.39 3.58 13.71
C PRO A 75 -7.51 4.42 15.00
N ASN A 76 -6.63 4.19 15.97
CA ASN A 76 -6.66 4.89 17.25
C ASN A 76 -5.90 6.22 17.25
N VAL A 77 -5.24 6.57 16.14
CA VAL A 77 -4.47 7.81 16.00
C VAL A 77 -5.26 8.76 15.10
N PRO A 78 -5.67 9.95 15.59
CA PRO A 78 -6.28 10.98 14.75
C PRO A 78 -5.23 11.66 13.87
N TYR A 79 -5.65 12.11 12.70
CA TYR A 79 -4.82 12.94 11.83
C TYR A 79 -4.72 14.36 12.40
N GLN A 80 -3.59 15.02 12.21
CA GLN A 80 -3.35 16.38 12.68
C GLN A 80 -3.11 17.32 11.51
N ILE A 81 -3.33 18.61 11.74
CA ILE A 81 -2.95 19.65 10.78
C ILE A 81 -1.44 19.55 10.53
N GLY A 82 -1.06 19.56 9.25
CA GLY A 82 0.33 19.40 8.82
C GLY A 82 0.72 17.95 8.48
N ASP A 83 -0.09 16.95 8.83
CA ASP A 83 0.15 15.56 8.45
C ASP A 83 0.10 15.39 6.94
N ILE A 84 0.97 14.53 6.39
CA ILE A 84 0.95 14.20 4.97
C ILE A 84 0.19 12.90 4.79
N THR A 85 -0.92 12.97 4.08
CA THR A 85 -1.82 11.83 3.88
C THR A 85 -1.87 11.43 2.42
N VAL A 86 -2.00 10.13 2.21
CA VAL A 86 -2.25 9.52 0.91
C VAL A 86 -3.69 9.11 0.88
N TYR A 87 -4.47 9.72 -0.01
CA TYR A 87 -5.90 9.47 -0.11
C TYR A 87 -6.30 9.03 -1.52
N LYS A 88 -7.42 8.32 -1.60
CA LYS A 88 -8.01 7.84 -2.84
C LYS A 88 -9.44 8.38 -2.95
N ILE A 89 -9.72 9.06 -4.06
CA ILE A 89 -11.06 9.56 -4.35
C ILE A 89 -11.89 8.42 -4.95
N PRO A 90 -13.18 8.29 -4.60
CA PRO A 90 -14.06 7.31 -5.24
C PRO A 90 -14.07 7.46 -6.77
N GLY A 91 -13.84 6.36 -7.49
CA GLY A 91 -13.79 6.36 -8.95
C GLY A 91 -12.49 6.88 -9.57
N GLN A 92 -11.42 7.03 -8.78
CA GLN A 92 -10.07 7.30 -9.27
C GLN A 92 -9.09 6.29 -8.70
N ASP A 93 -8.33 5.61 -9.57
CA ASP A 93 -7.42 4.54 -9.13
C ASP A 93 -6.08 5.04 -8.58
N ILE A 94 -5.64 6.22 -9.03
CA ILE A 94 -4.36 6.78 -8.65
C ILE A 94 -4.51 7.57 -7.34
N PRO A 95 -3.81 7.17 -6.26
CA PRO A 95 -3.83 7.88 -4.99
C PRO A 95 -3.11 9.22 -5.10
N ILE A 96 -3.51 10.17 -4.26
CA ILE A 96 -2.95 11.53 -4.20
C ILE A 96 -2.28 11.71 -2.83
N VAL A 97 -1.09 12.31 -2.82
CA VAL A 97 -0.32 12.59 -1.61
C VAL A 97 -0.38 14.08 -1.35
N HIS A 98 -1.06 14.54 -0.30
CA HIS A 98 -1.14 15.97 0.06
C HIS A 98 -1.14 16.19 1.58
N ARG A 99 -0.89 17.43 1.99
CA ARG A 99 -0.83 17.83 3.40
C ARG A 99 -2.21 18.19 3.92
N VAL A 100 -2.52 17.76 5.14
CA VAL A 100 -3.73 18.15 5.86
C VAL A 100 -3.63 19.62 6.25
N LEU A 101 -4.57 20.41 5.71
CA LEU A 101 -4.71 21.84 5.99
C LEU A 101 -5.64 22.06 7.18
N GLU A 102 -6.77 21.36 7.22
CA GLU A 102 -7.77 21.50 8.27
C GLU A 102 -8.30 20.13 8.71
N THR A 103 -8.64 20.05 10.00
CA THR A 103 -9.25 18.87 10.60
C THR A 103 -10.49 19.28 11.37
N HIS A 104 -11.62 18.63 11.09
CA HIS A 104 -12.84 18.76 11.89
C HIS A 104 -13.18 17.42 12.52
N THR A 105 -13.27 17.41 13.85
CA THR A 105 -13.66 16.23 14.61
C THR A 105 -15.09 16.42 15.08
N GLN A 106 -16.02 15.59 14.60
CA GLN A 106 -17.44 15.69 15.00
C GLN A 106 -17.64 15.26 16.46
N ASN A 107 -16.88 14.25 16.91
CA ASN A 107 -16.89 13.77 18.28
C ASN A 107 -15.46 13.54 18.78
N ALA A 108 -15.03 14.29 19.80
CA ALA A 108 -13.68 14.17 20.36
C ALA A 108 -13.37 12.77 20.91
N SER A 109 -14.40 12.00 21.25
CA SER A 109 -14.30 10.62 21.76
C SER A 109 -14.14 9.56 20.65
N LEU A 110 -14.35 9.90 19.37
CA LEU A 110 -14.32 8.96 18.24
C LEU A 110 -13.39 9.47 17.13
N PRO A 111 -12.11 9.03 17.10
CA PRO A 111 -11.13 9.42 16.08
C PRO A 111 -11.51 9.04 14.63
N THR A 112 -12.52 8.19 14.46
CA THR A 112 -13.00 7.71 13.16
C THR A 112 -13.91 8.70 12.44
N GLU A 113 -14.52 9.65 13.15
CA GLU A 113 -15.44 10.66 12.59
C GLU A 113 -14.71 11.98 12.28
N GLN A 114 -13.53 11.86 11.71
CA GLN A 114 -12.70 12.99 11.33
C GLN A 114 -12.91 13.34 9.85
N LEU A 115 -13.08 14.63 9.61
CA LEU A 115 -13.16 15.25 8.29
C LEU A 115 -11.88 16.03 8.04
N LEU A 116 -11.27 15.84 6.87
CA LEU A 116 -9.99 16.41 6.50
C LEU A 116 -10.13 17.26 5.25
N LEU A 117 -9.46 18.40 5.23
CA LEU A 117 -9.16 19.16 4.02
C LEU A 117 -7.66 19.07 3.77
N THR A 118 -7.29 18.76 2.54
CA THR A 118 -5.91 18.57 2.10
C THR A 118 -5.55 19.59 1.04
N LYS A 119 -4.24 19.83 0.90
CA LYS A 119 -3.66 20.70 -0.10
C LYS A 119 -2.24 20.24 -0.43
N GLY A 120 -1.85 20.28 -1.70
CA GLY A 120 -0.46 20.13 -2.12
C GLY A 120 0.41 21.31 -1.69
N ASP A 121 1.62 21.03 -1.19
CA ASP A 121 2.55 22.06 -0.74
C ASP A 121 2.88 23.10 -1.83
N ASN A 122 2.97 22.64 -3.09
CA ASN A 122 3.24 23.47 -4.27
C ASN A 122 1.97 23.97 -4.99
N ASN A 123 0.77 23.65 -4.50
CA ASN A 123 -0.47 24.10 -5.12
C ASN A 123 -0.89 25.47 -4.55
N SER A 124 -1.60 26.29 -5.32
CA SER A 124 -2.18 27.56 -4.84
C SER A 124 -3.53 27.39 -4.16
N LEU A 125 -4.32 26.42 -4.63
CA LEU A 125 -5.64 26.09 -4.14
C LEU A 125 -5.63 24.80 -3.30
N ASP A 126 -6.68 24.61 -2.51
CA ASP A 126 -6.95 23.35 -1.82
C ASP A 126 -7.49 22.26 -2.78
N ASP A 127 -7.65 21.05 -2.26
CA ASP A 127 -8.03 19.90 -3.06
C ASP A 127 -9.54 19.72 -3.24
N ILE A 128 -10.38 20.70 -2.87
CA ILE A 128 -11.85 20.55 -2.93
C ILE A 128 -12.32 20.18 -4.34
N GLU A 129 -11.77 20.81 -5.36
CA GLU A 129 -12.10 20.50 -6.76
C GLU A 129 -11.67 19.07 -7.16
N LEU A 130 -10.58 18.57 -6.57
CA LEU A 130 -10.11 17.21 -6.82
C LEU A 130 -11.03 16.17 -6.19
N TYR A 131 -11.75 16.50 -5.13
CA TYR A 131 -12.62 15.54 -4.44
C TYR A 131 -13.92 15.19 -5.20
N ARG A 132 -14.12 15.73 -6.42
CA ARG A 132 -15.26 15.42 -7.29
C ARG A 132 -16.63 15.61 -6.62
N GLY A 133 -16.78 16.70 -5.87
CA GLY A 133 -18.03 17.09 -5.23
C GLY A 133 -18.13 16.76 -3.73
N LEU A 134 -17.13 16.10 -3.15
CA LEU A 134 -16.99 16.04 -1.68
C LEU A 134 -16.40 17.36 -1.18
N ARG A 135 -16.84 17.80 0.00
CA ARG A 135 -16.26 18.98 0.67
C ARG A 135 -15.11 18.62 1.62
N TRP A 136 -15.13 17.39 2.13
CA TRP A 136 -14.17 16.89 3.11
C TRP A 136 -13.84 15.43 2.84
N LEU A 137 -12.60 15.04 3.12
CA LEU A 137 -12.19 13.64 3.12
C LEU A 137 -12.47 13.01 4.49
N GLU A 138 -13.27 11.97 4.48
CA GLU A 138 -13.38 11.04 5.61
C GLU A 138 -12.19 10.07 5.67
N ARG A 139 -11.97 9.48 6.85
CA ARG A 139 -10.93 8.48 7.06
C ARG A 139 -10.97 7.29 6.08
N LYS A 140 -12.15 6.87 5.62
CA LYS A 140 -12.31 5.78 4.65
C LYS A 140 -11.64 6.05 3.30
N HIS A 141 -11.41 7.32 2.97
CA HIS A 141 -10.71 7.73 1.75
C HIS A 141 -9.18 7.74 1.94
N ILE A 142 -8.69 7.66 3.19
CA ILE A 142 -7.27 7.73 3.50
C ILE A 142 -6.66 6.33 3.44
N VAL A 143 -5.69 6.14 2.54
CA VAL A 143 -4.88 4.93 2.42
C VAL A 143 -3.88 4.86 3.57
N GLY A 144 -3.27 6.00 3.92
CA GLY A 144 -2.43 6.12 5.11
C GLY A 144 -1.77 7.49 5.24
N LYS A 145 -1.11 7.70 6.37
CA LYS A 145 -0.23 8.83 6.67
C LYS A 145 1.22 8.44 6.43
N VAL A 146 1.94 9.34 5.78
CA VAL A 146 3.38 9.23 5.58
C VAL A 146 4.10 9.33 6.93
N GLN A 147 4.99 8.38 7.18
CA GLN A 147 5.93 8.42 8.30
C GLN A 147 7.31 8.80 7.75
N GLY A 148 7.83 9.94 8.18
CA GLY A 148 9.08 10.52 7.68
C GLY A 148 9.51 11.71 8.52
#